data_AF-A0A352VTF6-F1
#
_entry.id   AF-A0A352VTF6-F1
#
_cell.length_a   1.000
_cell.length_b   1.000
_cell.length_c   1.000
_cell.angle_alpha   90.00
_cell.angle_beta   90.00
_cell.angle_gamma   90.00
#
_symmetry.space_group_name_H-M   'P 1'
#
loop_
_entity.id
_entity.type
_entity.pdbx_description
1 polymer ?
#
loop_
_entity_poly.entity_id
_entity_poly.type
_entity_poly.pdbx_seq_one_letter_code
_entity_poly.pdbx_strand_id
1 'polypeptide(L)'
;TNSAERQVAARAVLRHLLAQVAIGVVTTHDLALADAPDLAEVAKRVHFRETVHREEGTTRLEFDYLMRPGLAQTSNALALLEAVGLDSLIDETDPAK
;
A
#
# COMPACT_ATOMS: atom_id res chain seq x y z
N THR A 1 -1.30 -10.84 -15.51
CA THR A 1 -2.17 -9.68 -15.74
C THR A 1 -1.36 -8.42 -15.57
N ASN A 2 -1.38 -7.52 -16.55
CA ASN A 2 -0.68 -6.24 -16.47
C ASN A 2 -1.37 -5.36 -15.40
N SER A 3 -0.63 -4.49 -14.70
CA SER A 3 -1.17 -3.59 -13.67
C SER A 3 -2.34 -2.75 -14.18
N ALA A 4 -2.29 -2.30 -15.44
CA ALA A 4 -3.38 -1.54 -16.06
C ALA A 4 -4.69 -2.35 -16.15
N GLU A 5 -4.62 -3.62 -16.54
CA GLU A 5 -5.79 -4.49 -16.64
C GLU A 5 -6.40 -4.78 -15.27
N ARG A 6 -5.56 -4.99 -14.24
CA ARG A 6 -6.02 -5.15 -12.85
C ARG A 6 -6.76 -3.91 -12.36
N GLN A 7 -6.24 -2.72 -12.64
CA GLN A 7 -6.86 -1.47 -12.22
C GLN A 7 -8.25 -1.28 -12.87
N VAL A 8 -8.36 -1.57 -14.17
CA VAL A 8 -9.66 -1.51 -14.89
C VAL A 8 -10.67 -2.49 -14.27
N ALA A 9 -10.26 -3.74 -14.02
CA ALA A 9 -11.13 -4.75 -13.42
C ALA A 9 -11.57 -4.35 -12.00
N ALA A 10 -10.64 -3.90 -11.15
CA ALA A 10 -10.95 -3.47 -9.79
C ALA A 10 -11.94 -2.29 -9.78
N ARG A 11 -11.73 -1.28 -10.62
CA ARG A 11 -12.65 -0.14 -10.74
C ARG A 11 -14.05 -0.56 -11.20
N ALA A 12 -14.15 -1.49 -12.14
CA ALA A 12 -15.44 -2.01 -12.59
C ALA A 12 -16.23 -2.66 -11.44
N VAL A 13 -15.56 -3.48 -10.62
CA VAL A 13 -16.18 -4.10 -9.44
C VAL A 13 -16.61 -3.05 -8.42
N LEU A 14 -15.74 -2.09 -8.10
CA LEU A 14 -16.05 -1.06 -7.10
C LEU A 14 -17.23 -0.17 -7.53
N ARG A 15 -17.30 0.21 -8.81
CA ARG A 15 -18.45 0.95 -9.34
C ARG A 15 -19.75 0.15 -9.25
N HIS A 16 -19.70 -1.14 -9.55
CA HIS A 16 -20.86 -2.01 -9.42
C HIS A 16 -21.37 -2.05 -7.97
N LEU A 17 -20.47 -2.17 -6.99
CA LEU A 17 -20.83 -2.16 -5.56
C LEU A 17 -21.39 -0.81 -5.11
N LEU A 18 -20.77 0.29 -5.54
CA LEU A 18 -21.23 1.65 -5.22
C LEU A 18 -22.64 1.93 -5.76
N ALA A 19 -22.96 1.44 -6.96
CA ALA A 19 -24.29 1.54 -7.55
C ALA A 19 -25.37 0.80 -6.74
N GLN A 20 -24.99 -0.15 -5.89
CA GLN A 20 -25.88 -0.89 -4.99
C GLN A 20 -25.90 -0.30 -3.56
N VAL A 21 -25.32 0.89 -3.35
CA VAL A 21 -25.24 1.54 -2.04
C VAL A 21 -24.53 0.66 -0.99
N ALA A 22 -23.55 -0.14 -1.45
CA ALA A 22 -22.78 -1.02 -0.58
C ALA A 22 -21.89 -0.22 0.37
N ILE A 23 -21.67 -0.77 1.57
CA ILE A 23 -20.72 -0.23 2.56
C ILE A 23 -19.59 -1.25 2.71
N GLY A 24 -18.34 -0.79 2.61
CA GLY A 24 -17.19 -1.67 2.72
C GLY A 24 -15.86 -0.94 2.80
N VAL A 25 -14.80 -1.75 2.96
CA VAL A 25 -13.41 -1.30 2.98
C VAL A 25 -12.64 -2.10 1.93
N VAL A 26 -11.72 -1.43 1.24
CA VAL A 26 -10.89 -2.04 0.20
C VAL A 26 -9.43 -1.77 0.57
N THR A 27 -8.63 -2.84 0.61
CA THR A 27 -7.18 -2.74 0.77
C THR A 27 -6.52 -2.93 -0.58
N THR A 28 -5.57 -2.06 -0.94
CA THR A 28 -4.84 -2.15 -2.21
C THR A 28 -3.41 -1.66 -2.06
N HIS A 29 -2.48 -2.27 -2.79
CA HIS A 29 -1.12 -1.75 -2.99
C HIS A 29 -1.01 -0.84 -4.22
N ASP A 30 -2.08 -0.74 -5.03
CA ASP A 30 -2.15 0.11 -6.20
C ASP A 30 -2.62 1.52 -5.78
N LEU A 31 -1.68 2.46 -5.65
CA LEU A 31 -1.97 3.86 -5.34
C LEU A 31 -2.77 4.53 -6.46
N ALA A 32 -2.56 4.15 -7.72
CA ALA A 32 -3.30 4.71 -8.85
C ALA A 32 -4.78 4.31 -8.83
N LEU A 33 -5.12 3.15 -8.26
CA LEU A 33 -6.50 2.79 -7.96
C LEU A 33 -7.10 3.74 -6.91
N ALA A 34 -6.38 4.00 -5.82
CA ALA A 34 -6.84 4.87 -4.75
C ALA A 34 -6.98 6.35 -5.17
N ASP A 35 -6.25 6.77 -6.21
CA ASP A 35 -6.32 8.11 -6.79
C ASP A 35 -7.25 8.24 -8.00
N ALA A 36 -7.94 7.17 -8.39
CA ALA A 36 -8.95 7.24 -9.43
C ALA A 36 -10.05 8.26 -9.02
N PRO A 37 -10.34 9.29 -9.83
CA PRO A 37 -11.24 10.39 -9.43
C PRO A 37 -12.62 9.93 -8.96
N ASP A 38 -13.17 8.92 -9.62
CA ASP A 38 -14.47 8.31 -9.32
C ASP A 38 -14.51 7.57 -7.98
N LEU A 39 -13.35 7.13 -7.46
CA LEU A 39 -13.23 6.54 -6.13
C LEU A 39 -12.87 7.60 -5.08
N ALA A 40 -12.04 8.57 -5.45
CA ALA A 40 -11.59 9.64 -4.58
C ALA A 40 -12.74 10.53 -4.06
N GLU A 41 -13.80 10.71 -4.85
CA GLU A 41 -14.98 11.51 -4.47
C GLU A 41 -15.91 10.80 -3.48
N VAL A 42 -15.93 9.47 -3.48
CA VAL A 42 -16.93 8.66 -2.74
C VAL A 42 -16.33 7.86 -1.59
N ALA A 43 -15.01 7.64 -1.59
CA ALA A 43 -14.32 6.86 -0.58
C ALA A 43 -13.34 7.71 0.25
N LYS A 44 -13.19 7.37 1.53
CA LYS A 44 -12.17 7.97 2.40
C LYS A 44 -10.88 7.18 2.30
N ARG A 45 -9.80 7.84 1.89
CA ARG A 45 -8.46 7.26 1.88
C ARG A 45 -7.93 7.17 3.30
N VAL A 46 -7.46 5.99 3.66
CA VAL A 46 -6.82 5.75 4.95
C VAL A 46 -5.64 4.81 4.78
N HIS A 47 -4.68 4.89 5.70
CA HIS A 47 -3.54 4.00 5.76
C HIS A 47 -3.19 3.63 7.20
N PHE A 48 -2.41 2.56 7.32
CA PHE A 48 -1.67 2.20 8.52
C PHE A 48 -0.21 2.52 8.28
N ARG A 49 0.55 2.69 9.37
CA ARG A 49 1.98 2.95 9.28
C ARG A 49 2.75 2.01 10.18
N GLU A 50 4.02 1.91 9.85
CA GLU A 50 5.05 1.21 10.59
C GLU A 50 6.19 2.17 10.95
N THR A 51 6.84 1.88 12.06
CA THR A 51 8.07 2.52 12.50
C THR A 51 9.20 1.50 12.43
N VAL A 52 10.34 1.93 11.89
CA VAL A 52 11.55 1.10 11.80
C VAL A 52 12.49 1.51 12.93
N HIS A 53 12.84 0.55 13.78
CA HIS A 53 13.80 0.71 14.87
C HIS A 53 15.09 0.00 14.48
N ARG A 54 16.22 0.70 14.58
CA ARG A 54 17.56 0.15 14.31
C ARG A 54 18.38 0.24 15.58
N GLU A 55 18.68 -0.90 16.19
CA GLU A 55 19.40 -0.99 17.46
C GLU A 55 20.40 -2.15 17.41
N GLU A 56 21.67 -1.88 17.74
CA GLU A 56 22.71 -2.91 17.91
C GLU A 56 22.86 -3.92 16.74
N GLY A 57 22.66 -3.46 15.50
CA GLY A 57 22.73 -4.32 14.31
C GLY A 57 21.48 -5.17 14.06
N THR A 58 20.41 -4.93 14.82
CA THR A 58 19.09 -5.53 14.62
C THR A 58 18.11 -4.47 14.11
N THR A 59 17.35 -4.81 13.08
CA THR A 59 16.28 -3.96 12.56
C THR A 59 14.92 -4.56 12.92
N ARG A 60 14.07 -3.76 13.57
CA ARG A 60 12.74 -4.16 14.01
C ARG A 60 11.68 -3.27 13.39
N LEU A 61 10.65 -3.88 12.79
CA LEU A 61 9.44 -3.17 12.40
C LEU A 61 8.40 -3.21 13.53
N GLU A 62 7.85 -2.05 13.84
CA GLU A 62 6.72 -1.88 14.75
C GLU A 62 5.52 -1.31 13.99
N PHE A 63 4.39 -2.01 14.07
CA PHE A 63 3.12 -1.52 13.52
C PHE A 63 2.26 -1.01 14.68
N ASP A 64 1.79 0.24 14.57
CA ASP A 64 0.94 0.81 15.62
C ASP A 64 -0.56 0.48 15.44
N TYR A 65 -0.93 -0.10 14.29
CA TYR A 65 -2.29 -0.49 13.93
C TYR A 65 -3.32 0.65 14.01
N LEU A 66 -2.87 1.91 13.97
CA LEU A 66 -3.76 3.07 13.98
C LEU A 66 -4.07 3.51 12.55
N MET A 67 -5.37 3.61 12.25
CA MET A 67 -5.85 4.12 10.97
C MET A 67 -5.67 5.63 10.90
N ARG A 68 -5.08 6.12 9.80
CA ARG A 68 -4.81 7.54 9.57
C ARG A 68 -5.40 7.99 8.23
N PRO A 69 -5.87 9.24 8.12
CA PRO A 69 -6.34 9.77 6.85
C PRO A 69 -5.20 9.87 5.83
N GLY A 70 -5.53 9.72 4.55
CA GLY A 70 -4.60 9.86 3.44
C GLY A 70 -3.99 8.54 2.96
N LEU A 71 -3.13 8.64 1.95
CA LEU A 71 -2.39 7.51 1.38
C LEU A 71 -1.16 7.19 2.24
N ALA A 72 -0.75 5.92 2.20
CA ALA A 72 0.54 5.52 2.77
C ALA A 72 1.66 6.27 2.04
N GLN A 73 2.52 6.97 2.78
CA GLN A 73 3.61 7.77 2.23
C GLN A 73 4.94 7.02 2.15
N THR A 74 5.02 5.81 2.70
CA THR A 74 6.26 5.06 2.85
C THR A 74 6.19 3.72 2.10
N SER A 75 7.24 3.38 1.35
CA SER A 75 7.47 2.03 0.84
C SER A 75 8.56 1.36 1.67
N ASN A 76 8.22 0.89 2.87
CA ASN A 76 9.21 0.32 3.78
C ASN A 76 9.57 -1.15 3.47
N ALA A 77 9.37 -1.60 2.23
CA ALA A 77 9.78 -2.93 1.77
C ALA A 77 11.28 -3.15 1.99
N LEU A 78 12.11 -2.12 1.77
CA LEU A 78 13.55 -2.17 2.04
C LEU A 78 13.86 -2.35 3.53
N ALA A 79 13.15 -1.63 4.41
CA ALA A 79 13.34 -1.79 5.86
C ALA A 79 12.88 -3.17 6.35
N LEU A 80 11.89 -3.77 5.69
CA LEU A 80 11.46 -5.14 5.97
C LEU A 80 12.52 -6.15 5.56
N LEU A 81 13.17 -5.96 4.41
CA LEU A 81 14.28 -6.79 3.97
C LEU A 81 15.48 -6.66 4.91
N GLU A 82 15.79 -5.45 5.39
CA GLU A 82 16.80 -5.21 6.42
C GLU A 82 16.47 -5.95 7.73
N ALA A 83 15.22 -5.87 8.20
CA ALA A 83 14.79 -6.55 9.41
C ALA A 83 14.88 -8.09 9.35
N VAL A 84 14.77 -8.69 8.16
CA VAL A 84 14.93 -10.13 7.96
C VAL A 84 16.37 -10.54 7.57
N GLY A 85 17.32 -9.60 7.55
CA GLY A 85 18.73 -9.85 7.22
C GLY A 85 18.98 -10.14 5.74
N LEU A 86 18.14 -9.59 4.85
CA LEU A 86 18.23 -9.74 3.39
C LEU A 86 18.66 -8.45 2.68
N ASP A 87 19.05 -7.42 3.42
CA ASP A 87 19.57 -6.14 2.91
C ASP A 87 20.80 -6.31 2.01
N SER A 88 21.68 -7.27 2.33
CA SER A 88 22.86 -7.56 1.51
C SER A 88 22.56 -8.20 0.15
N LEU A 89 21.30 -8.59 -0.12
CA LEU A 89 20.85 -9.13 -1.41
C LEU A 89 20.26 -8.05 -2.33
N ILE A 90 20.12 -6.82 -1.84
CA ILE A 90 19.55 -5.70 -2.58
C ILE A 90 20.72 -4.85 -3.09
N ASP A 91 21.00 -4.92 -4.39
CA ASP A 91 21.94 -4.00 -5.03
C ASP A 91 21.19 -2.66 -5.22
N GLU A 92 21.74 -1.53 -4.77
CA GLU A 92 21.11 -0.19 -4.89
C GLU A 92 20.85 0.24 -6.35
N THR A 93 21.23 -0.59 -7.33
CA THR A 93 21.13 -0.38 -8.76
C THR A 93 19.87 -0.96 -9.44
N ASP A 94 18.96 -1.66 -8.76
CA ASP A 94 17.73 -2.16 -9.41
C ASP A 94 16.42 -1.65 -8.76
N PRO A 95 15.90 -0.48 -9.20
CA PRO A 95 14.57 -0.03 -8.80
C PRO A 95 13.43 -0.58 -9.68
N ALA A 96 13.69 -1.33 -10.76
CA ALA A 96 12.64 -1.82 -11.66
C ALA A 96 13.14 -2.85 -12.70
N LYS A 97 12.75 -4.11 -12.52
CA LYS A 97 12.43 -4.99 -13.64
C LYS A 97 10.93 -5.26 -13.69
#